data_AF-A0A928U8T7-F1
#
_entry.id   AF-A0A928U8T7-F1
#
_cell.length_a   1.000
_cell.length_b   1.000
_cell.length_c   1.000
_cell.angle_alpha   90.00
_cell.angle_beta   90.00
_cell.angle_gamma   90.00
#
_symmetry.space_group_name_H-M   'P 1'
#
loop_
_entity.id
_entity.type
_entity.pdbx_description
1 polymer ?
#
loop_
_entity_poly.entity_id
_entity_poly.type
_entity_poly.pdbx_seq_one_letter_code
_entity_poly.pdbx_strand_id
1 'polypeptide(L)'
;MLRVGGRIFSDDVIKRLSETIQKEPCLSRRKLSCLVCEWMDWRNQAGRLQEMSCRKALLELDRRKEINLPKVNRHYAFQKVNKPAEAPPIAEVSCELAELGDVEIIRVTTRFHSKLWRSMLEAHHYLEVGLCGAQLRYLVRSEHYGWIEG
;
A
#
# COMPACT_ATOMS: atom_id res chain seq x y z
N MET A 1 -25.11 -16.96 -0.45
CA MET A 1 -24.30 -16.19 0.53
C MET A 1 -22.80 -16.48 0.38
N LEU A 2 -21.97 -15.45 0.17
CA LEU A 2 -20.51 -15.57 -0.01
C LEU A 2 -19.74 -14.80 1.07
N ARG A 3 -18.67 -15.38 1.60
CA ARG A 3 -17.78 -14.70 2.54
C ARG A 3 -16.54 -14.18 1.83
N VAL A 4 -16.37 -12.85 1.80
CA VAL A 4 -15.26 -12.17 1.12
C VAL A 4 -14.81 -10.97 1.96
N GLY A 5 -13.49 -10.81 2.14
CA GLY A 5 -12.93 -9.65 2.85
C GLY A 5 -13.40 -9.51 4.32
N GLY A 6 -13.74 -10.63 4.96
CA GLY A 6 -14.26 -10.66 6.32
C GLY A 6 -15.76 -10.32 6.46
N ARG A 7 -16.47 -10.05 5.36
CA ARG A 7 -17.91 -9.76 5.34
C ARG A 7 -18.69 -10.85 4.60
N ILE A 8 -19.98 -10.93 4.90
CA ILE A 8 -20.94 -11.81 4.22
C ILE A 8 -21.69 -10.99 3.18
N PHE A 9 -21.61 -11.40 1.92
CA PHE A 9 -22.42 -10.91 0.83
C PHE A 9 -23.62 -11.85 0.68
N SER A 10 -24.80 -11.37 1.05
CA SER A 10 -26.05 -12.09 0.76
C SER A 10 -26.37 -12.03 -0.72
N ASP A 11 -27.24 -12.92 -1.17
CA ASP A 11 -27.62 -12.99 -2.57
C ASP A 11 -28.37 -11.70 -3.00
N ASP A 12 -29.07 -11.04 -2.08
CA ASP A 12 -29.68 -9.72 -2.29
C ASP A 12 -28.64 -8.63 -2.54
N VAL A 13 -27.53 -8.63 -1.80
CA VAL A 13 -26.44 -7.67 -1.98
C VAL A 13 -25.75 -7.90 -3.33
N ILE A 14 -25.54 -9.16 -3.72
CA ILE A 14 -24.97 -9.52 -5.02
C ILE A 14 -25.90 -9.10 -6.16
N LYS A 15 -27.20 -9.34 -6.03
CA LYS A 15 -28.20 -8.91 -7.02
C LYS A 15 -28.21 -7.40 -7.16
N ARG A 16 -28.25 -6.66 -6.05
CA ARG A 16 -28.19 -5.19 -6.03
C ARG A 16 -26.91 -4.64 -6.66
N LEU A 17 -25.78 -5.29 -6.40
CA LEU A 17 -24.48 -4.99 -7.02
C LEU A 17 -24.56 -5.12 -8.55
N SER A 18 -25.02 -6.27 -9.05
CA SER A 18 -25.14 -6.55 -10.48
C SER A 18 -26.09 -5.58 -11.17
N GLU A 19 -27.25 -5.29 -10.57
CA GLU A 19 -28.20 -4.29 -11.09
C GLU A 19 -27.58 -2.90 -11.17
N THR A 20 -26.80 -2.50 -10.17
CA THR A 20 -26.15 -1.17 -10.14
C THR A 20 -25.09 -1.06 -11.23
N ILE A 21 -24.31 -2.13 -11.44
CA ILE A 21 -23.30 -2.16 -12.51
C ILE A 21 -23.96 -2.12 -13.89
N GLN A 22 -25.08 -2.83 -14.07
CA GLN A 22 -25.83 -2.83 -15.33
C GLN A 22 -26.48 -1.47 -15.62
N LYS A 23 -27.03 -0.79 -14.60
CA LYS A 23 -27.63 0.54 -14.73
C LYS A 23 -26.58 1.61 -15.05
N GLU A 24 -25.40 1.52 -14.47
CA GLU A 24 -24.33 2.52 -14.63
C GLU A 24 -23.00 1.86 -15.02
N PRO A 25 -22.82 1.43 -16.29
CA PRO A 25 -21.59 0.76 -16.74
C PRO A 25 -20.35 1.68 -16.70
N CYS A 26 -20.55 3.00 -16.70
CA CYS A 26 -19.50 4.00 -16.57
C CYS A 26 -19.09 4.27 -15.11
N LEU A 27 -19.72 3.62 -14.13
CA LEU A 27 -19.46 3.84 -12.72
C LEU A 27 -18.02 3.40 -12.36
N SER A 28 -17.24 4.32 -11.81
CA SER A 28 -15.90 3.98 -11.35
C SER A 28 -15.95 2.95 -10.21
N ARG A 29 -14.99 2.01 -10.19
CA ARG A 29 -14.86 1.03 -9.10
C ARG A 29 -14.74 1.68 -7.71
N ARG A 30 -14.23 2.93 -7.62
CA ARG A 30 -14.20 3.71 -6.38
C ARG A 30 -15.60 4.10 -5.92
N LYS A 31 -16.39 4.75 -6.78
CA LYS A 31 -17.77 5.12 -6.46
C LYS A 31 -18.61 3.89 -6.08
N LEU A 32 -18.46 2.79 -6.82
CA LEU A 32 -19.11 1.53 -6.49
C LEU A 32 -18.75 1.05 -5.09
N SER A 33 -17.45 1.09 -4.71
CA SER A 33 -17.05 0.69 -3.35
C SER A 33 -17.61 1.59 -2.25
N CYS A 34 -17.74 2.90 -2.48
CA CYS A 34 -18.39 3.79 -1.51
C CYS A 34 -19.86 3.40 -1.31
N LEU A 35 -20.61 3.18 -2.40
CA LEU A 35 -22.01 2.77 -2.33
C LEU A 35 -22.19 1.46 -1.58
N VAL A 36 -21.34 0.46 -1.86
CA VAL A 36 -21.40 -0.84 -1.20
C VAL A 36 -21.04 -0.71 0.28
N CYS A 37 -20.04 0.10 0.62
CA CYS A 37 -19.74 0.39 2.02
C CYS A 37 -20.93 1.04 2.72
N GLU A 38 -21.67 1.94 2.07
CA GLU A 38 -22.89 2.53 2.64
C GLU A 38 -24.00 1.48 2.81
N TRP A 39 -24.25 0.63 1.80
CA TRP A 39 -25.31 -0.40 1.87
C TRP A 39 -25.12 -1.42 2.98
N MET A 40 -23.86 -1.75 3.29
CA MET A 40 -23.50 -2.78 4.27
C MET A 40 -23.02 -2.19 5.60
N ASP A 41 -23.14 -0.87 5.79
CA ASP A 41 -22.54 -0.11 6.90
C ASP A 41 -21.08 -0.52 7.18
N TRP A 42 -20.29 -0.63 6.11
CA TRP A 42 -18.92 -1.09 6.16
C TRP A 42 -17.97 0.06 6.52
N ARG A 43 -17.92 0.34 7.82
CA ARG A 43 -17.10 1.40 8.42
C ARG A 43 -15.99 0.86 9.32
N ASN A 44 -14.95 1.65 9.53
CA ASN A 44 -13.90 1.38 10.53
C ASN A 44 -14.34 1.87 11.92
N GLN A 45 -13.50 1.65 12.94
CA GLN A 45 -13.75 2.10 14.31
C GLN A 45 -13.94 3.63 14.45
N ALA A 46 -13.45 4.41 13.49
CA ALA A 46 -13.63 5.86 13.43
C ALA A 46 -14.84 6.29 12.57
N GLY A 47 -15.72 5.36 12.18
CA GLY A 47 -16.93 5.65 11.37
C GLY A 47 -16.67 5.93 9.89
N ARG A 48 -15.42 5.83 9.41
CA ARG A 48 -15.07 6.07 8.01
C ARG A 48 -15.28 4.83 7.16
N LEU A 49 -15.77 4.99 5.93
CA LEU A 49 -15.98 3.88 4.99
C LEU A 49 -14.68 3.12 4.72
N GLN A 50 -14.73 1.79 4.75
CA GLN A 50 -13.60 0.93 4.43
C GLN A 50 -13.48 0.66 2.91
N GLU A 51 -13.44 1.73 2.11
CA GLU A 51 -13.45 1.66 0.64
C GLU A 51 -12.37 0.72 0.06
N MET A 52 -11.16 0.72 0.65
CA MET A 52 -10.06 -0.12 0.18
C MET A 52 -10.34 -1.61 0.40
N SER A 53 -10.87 -1.97 1.57
CA SER A 53 -11.24 -3.36 1.88
C SER A 53 -12.41 -3.81 1.01
N CYS A 54 -13.40 -2.94 0.82
CA CYS A 54 -14.52 -3.21 -0.07
C CYS A 54 -14.07 -3.41 -1.52
N ARG A 55 -13.19 -2.55 -2.06
CA ARG A 55 -12.65 -2.75 -3.41
C ARG A 55 -11.92 -4.08 -3.58
N LYS A 56 -11.15 -4.53 -2.58
CA LYS A 56 -10.53 -5.85 -2.60
C LYS A 56 -11.58 -6.97 -2.62
N ALA A 57 -12.66 -6.83 -1.85
CA ALA A 57 -13.74 -7.81 -1.84
C ALA A 57 -14.51 -7.86 -3.17
N LEU A 58 -14.82 -6.71 -3.77
CA LEU A 58 -15.44 -6.64 -5.09
C LEU A 58 -14.56 -7.26 -6.18
N LEU A 59 -13.25 -7.02 -6.15
CA LEU A 59 -12.29 -7.66 -7.06
C LEU A 59 -12.27 -9.18 -6.92
N GLU A 60 -12.39 -9.69 -5.70
CA GLU A 60 -12.46 -11.11 -5.44
C GLU A 60 -13.77 -11.73 -5.94
N LEU A 61 -14.91 -11.04 -5.77
CA LEU A 61 -16.19 -11.46 -6.35
C LEU A 61 -16.16 -11.48 -7.88
N ASP A 62 -15.52 -10.49 -8.50
CA ASP A 62 -15.31 -10.43 -9.96
C ASP A 62 -14.45 -11.60 -10.46
N ARG A 63 -13.37 -11.93 -9.74
CA ARG A 63 -12.53 -13.11 -10.04
C ARG A 63 -13.29 -14.43 -9.93
N ARG A 64 -14.22 -14.51 -8.98
CA ARG A 64 -15.12 -15.66 -8.80
C ARG A 64 -16.25 -15.70 -9.84
N LYS A 65 -16.37 -14.68 -10.69
CA LYS A 65 -17.43 -14.52 -11.71
C LYS A 65 -18.83 -14.36 -11.11
N GLU A 66 -18.92 -13.90 -9.87
CA GLU A 66 -20.18 -13.65 -9.16
C GLU A 66 -20.78 -12.28 -9.52
N ILE A 67 -19.90 -11.35 -9.92
CA ILE A 67 -20.24 -10.05 -10.47
C ILE A 67 -19.31 -9.75 -11.65
N ASN A 68 -19.66 -8.79 -12.50
CA ASN A 68 -18.82 -8.31 -13.60
C ASN A 68 -18.44 -6.86 -13.37
N LEU A 69 -17.25 -6.58 -12.84
CA LEU A 69 -16.83 -5.20 -12.58
C LEU A 69 -16.51 -4.44 -13.87
N PRO A 70 -16.82 -3.12 -13.93
CA PRO A 70 -16.48 -2.29 -15.08
C PRO A 70 -14.96 -2.28 -15.33
N LYS A 71 -14.57 -2.27 -16.61
CA LYS A 71 -13.14 -2.30 -17.02
C LYS A 71 -12.39 -1.07 -16.48
N VAL A 72 -11.17 -1.28 -15.99
CA VAL A 72 -10.32 -0.18 -15.50
C VAL A 72 -9.64 0.48 -16.69
N ASN A 73 -10.08 1.68 -17.07
CA ASN A 73 -9.52 2.45 -18.20
C ASN A 73 -8.35 3.37 -17.81
N ARG A 74 -7.70 3.17 -16.65
CA ARG A 74 -6.60 4.04 -16.20
C ARG A 74 -5.40 3.25 -15.68
N HIS A 75 -4.25 3.46 -16.34
CA HIS A 75 -2.95 3.27 -15.74
C HIS A 75 -2.74 4.34 -14.67
N TYR A 76 -2.47 3.92 -13.43
CA TYR A 76 -2.15 4.85 -12.36
C TYR A 76 -0.68 5.25 -12.46
N ALA A 77 -0.36 6.53 -12.21
CA ALA A 77 1.00 7.06 -12.26
C ALA A 77 1.99 6.29 -11.35
N PHE A 78 1.50 5.61 -10.32
CA PHE A 78 2.31 4.76 -9.42
C PHE A 78 2.82 3.47 -10.07
N GLN A 79 2.33 3.11 -11.28
CA GLN A 79 2.87 1.99 -12.06
C GLN A 79 4.18 2.36 -12.78
N LYS A 80 4.54 3.64 -12.85
CA LYS A 80 5.93 4.01 -13.16
C LYS A 80 6.75 3.72 -11.91
N VAL A 81 7.32 2.51 -11.88
CA VAL A 81 8.52 2.23 -11.11
C VAL A 81 9.57 3.20 -11.65
N ASN A 82 9.68 4.38 -11.05
CA ASN A 82 10.83 5.23 -11.30
C ASN A 82 12.03 4.39 -10.87
N LYS A 83 12.99 4.19 -11.79
CA LYS A 83 14.27 3.59 -11.42
C LYS A 83 14.75 4.27 -10.14
N PRO A 84 15.16 3.50 -9.12
CA PRO A 84 15.73 4.07 -7.92
C PRO A 84 16.88 4.99 -8.31
N ALA A 85 16.98 6.14 -7.64
CA ALA A 85 18.25 6.87 -7.69
C ALA A 85 19.33 5.92 -7.15
N GLU A 86 20.50 5.94 -7.78
CA GLU A 86 21.67 5.17 -7.35
C GLU A 86 21.82 5.31 -5.83
N ALA A 87 21.81 4.17 -5.12
CA ALA A 87 21.94 4.17 -3.68
C ALA A 87 23.29 4.80 -3.34
N PRO A 88 23.35 5.77 -2.41
CA PRO A 88 24.65 6.23 -1.95
C PRO A 88 25.38 5.05 -1.31
N PRO A 89 26.73 5.05 -1.40
CA PRO A 89 27.52 4.01 -0.76
C PRO A 89 27.17 3.98 0.73
N ILE A 90 26.64 2.84 1.19
CA ILE A 90 26.61 2.53 2.62
C ILE A 90 28.06 2.25 3.02
N ALA A 91 28.51 2.83 4.13
CA ALA A 91 29.85 2.56 4.60
C ALA A 91 29.97 1.09 5.04
N GLU A 92 30.97 0.39 4.53
CA GLU A 92 31.39 -0.88 5.10
C GLU A 92 32.06 -0.60 6.44
N VAL A 93 31.28 -0.76 7.52
CA VAL A 93 31.76 -0.55 8.88
C VAL A 93 32.40 -1.83 9.40
N SER A 94 33.72 -1.80 9.56
CA SER A 94 34.49 -2.85 10.22
C SER A 94 35.46 -2.18 11.20
N CYS A 95 34.97 -1.87 12.39
CA CYS A 95 35.71 -1.14 13.43
C CYS A 95 35.33 -1.63 14.83
N GLU A 96 36.09 -1.22 15.84
CA GLU A 96 35.64 -1.39 17.22
C GLU A 96 34.46 -0.44 17.53
N LEU A 97 33.62 -0.80 18.49
CA LEU A 97 32.45 0.02 18.84
C LEU A 97 32.84 1.44 19.27
N ALA A 98 33.98 1.59 19.95
CA ALA A 98 34.51 2.89 20.37
C ALA A 98 34.91 3.79 19.19
N GLU A 99 35.20 3.22 18.02
CA GLU A 99 35.64 3.92 16.82
C GLU A 99 34.45 4.38 15.95
N LEU A 100 33.24 3.90 16.25
CA LEU A 100 32.02 4.20 15.50
C LEU A 100 31.61 5.68 15.58
N GLY A 101 32.06 6.40 16.63
CA GLY A 101 31.62 7.75 16.93
C GLY A 101 30.14 7.81 17.33
N ASP A 102 29.59 9.02 17.39
CA ASP A 102 28.17 9.20 17.73
C ASP A 102 27.25 8.64 16.63
N VAL A 103 26.18 7.95 17.06
CA VAL A 103 25.18 7.35 16.17
C VAL A 103 23.86 8.10 16.28
N GLU A 104 23.37 8.58 15.13
CA GLU A 104 22.12 9.30 15.02
C GLU A 104 21.04 8.45 14.32
N ILE A 105 19.86 8.37 14.92
CA ILE A 105 18.67 7.75 14.33
C ILE A 105 17.75 8.85 13.80
N ILE A 106 17.65 8.94 12.48
CA ILE A 106 16.94 10.03 11.80
C ILE A 106 15.59 9.52 11.31
N ARG A 107 14.50 10.08 11.86
CA ARG A 107 13.15 9.76 11.39
C ARG A 107 12.93 10.30 9.97
N VAL A 108 12.43 9.44 9.07
CA VAL A 108 12.15 9.80 7.68
C VAL A 108 10.83 10.58 7.61
N THR A 109 10.94 11.91 7.63
CA THR A 109 9.80 12.84 7.49
C THR A 109 9.85 13.62 6.17
N THR A 110 11.02 13.72 5.53
CA THR A 110 11.23 14.50 4.32
C THR A 110 11.22 13.64 3.05
N ARG A 111 10.94 14.26 1.90
CA ARG A 111 11.00 13.59 0.59
C ARG A 111 12.41 13.11 0.24
N PHE A 112 13.44 13.85 0.67
CA PHE A 112 14.84 13.50 0.45
C PHE A 112 15.21 12.22 1.22
N HIS A 113 14.97 12.18 2.53
CA HIS A 113 15.20 10.99 3.36
C HIS A 113 14.36 9.80 2.86
N SER A 114 13.14 10.04 2.38
CA SER A 114 12.30 8.97 1.84
C SER A 114 12.83 8.36 0.55
N LYS A 115 13.60 9.11 -0.26
CA LYS A 115 14.26 8.55 -1.44
C LYS A 115 15.48 7.75 -1.03
N LEU A 116 16.31 8.33 -0.16
CA LEU A 116 17.51 7.70 0.38
C LEU A 116 17.20 6.33 1.02
N TRP A 117 16.23 6.33 1.94
CA TRP A 117 15.73 5.12 2.60
C TRP A 117 15.25 4.05 1.61
N ARG A 118 14.55 4.44 0.55
CA ARG A 118 14.09 3.51 -0.49
C ARG A 118 15.24 2.89 -1.26
N SER A 119 16.21 3.71 -1.68
CA SER A 119 17.39 3.24 -2.40
C SER A 119 18.20 2.25 -1.56
N MET A 120 18.35 2.49 -0.25
CA MET A 120 19.03 1.57 0.67
C MET A 120 18.28 0.25 0.83
N LEU A 121 16.95 0.31 1.02
CA LEU A 121 16.12 -0.89 1.10
C LEU A 121 16.24 -1.72 -0.18
N GLU A 122 16.16 -1.09 -1.36
CA GLU A 122 16.23 -1.82 -2.63
C GLU A 122 17.61 -2.41 -2.93
N ALA A 123 18.68 -1.78 -2.45
CA ALA A 123 20.05 -2.24 -2.69
C ALA A 123 20.52 -3.32 -1.69
N HIS A 124 20.07 -3.25 -0.43
CA HIS A 124 20.65 -4.05 0.66
C HIS A 124 19.65 -4.93 1.41
N HIS A 125 18.33 -4.72 1.24
CA HIS A 125 17.35 -5.54 1.94
C HIS A 125 17.23 -6.91 1.27
N TYR A 126 17.48 -7.97 2.03
CA TYR A 126 17.47 -9.36 1.59
C TYR A 126 16.12 -9.86 1.07
N LEU A 127 15.02 -9.12 1.30
CA LEU A 127 13.71 -9.40 0.73
C LEU A 127 13.32 -8.31 -0.27
N GLU A 128 12.91 -8.69 -1.47
CA GLU A 128 12.34 -7.81 -2.51
C GLU A 128 10.94 -7.25 -2.16
N VAL A 129 10.58 -7.24 -0.87
CA VAL A 129 9.19 -7.07 -0.44
C VAL A 129 8.80 -5.60 -0.39
N GLY A 130 7.73 -5.28 -1.11
CA GLY A 130 7.02 -4.02 -0.99
C GLY A 130 6.39 -3.86 0.39
N LEU A 131 6.87 -2.86 1.13
CA LEU A 131 6.31 -2.42 2.40
C LEU A 131 4.79 -2.11 2.28
N CYS A 132 3.96 -2.72 3.13
CA CYS A 132 2.51 -2.46 3.20
C CYS A 132 2.06 -1.90 4.55
N GLY A 133 0.96 -1.14 4.57
CA GLY A 133 0.40 -0.55 5.80
C GLY A 133 1.04 0.79 6.21
N ALA A 134 0.67 1.28 7.40
CA ALA A 134 1.26 2.47 8.00
C ALA A 134 2.65 2.14 8.56
N GLN A 135 3.65 2.98 8.28
CA GLN A 135 5.05 2.70 8.58
C GLN A 135 5.73 3.89 9.23
N LEU A 136 6.56 3.60 10.25
CA LEU A 136 7.62 4.48 10.70
C LEU A 136 8.92 4.03 10.04
N ARG A 137 9.68 4.98 9.51
CA ARG A 137 10.91 4.74 8.77
C ARG A 137 12.02 5.58 9.37
N TYR A 138 13.22 5.02 9.41
CA TYR A 138 14.38 5.62 10.04
C TYR A 138 15.60 5.45 9.13
N LEU A 139 16.61 6.31 9.30
CA LEU A 139 17.93 6.14 8.73
C LEU A 139 18.93 6.17 9.88
N VAL A 140 20.02 5.43 9.77
CA VAL A 140 21.07 5.37 10.78
C VAL A 140 22.35 5.95 10.21
N ARG A 141 22.91 6.94 10.92
CA ARG A 141 24.15 7.62 10.55
C ARG A 141 25.16 7.57 11.69
N SER A 142 26.38 7.16 11.39
CA SER A 142 27.54 7.36 12.25
C SER A 142 28.23 8.67 11.88
N GLU A 143 28.78 9.35 12.87
CA GLU A 143 29.65 10.52 12.69
C GLU A 143 30.85 10.22 11.79
N HIS A 144 31.53 9.10 12.03
CA HIS A 144 32.78 8.76 11.33
C HIS A 144 32.55 8.03 10.00
N TYR A 145 31.48 7.23 9.90
CA TYR A 145 31.23 6.35 8.75
C TYR A 145 30.08 6.83 7.86
N GLY A 146 29.34 7.88 8.24
CA GLY A 146 28.20 8.34 7.45
C GLY A 146 27.03 7.35 7.54
N TRP A 147 26.36 7.07 6.42
CA TRP A 147 25.16 6.22 6.43
C TRP A 147 25.52 4.74 6.59
N ILE A 148 24.92 4.10 7.59
CA ILE A 148 25.15 2.69 7.90
C ILE A 148 23.90 1.84 7.58
N GLU A 149 22.68 2.38 7.76
CA GLU A 149 21.45 1.62 7.51
C GLU A 149 20.25 2.52 7.14
N GLY A 150 19.26 1.94 6.46
CA GLY A 150 17.94 2.52 6.19
C GLY A 150 16.82 1.53 6.43
#